data_AF-A0A7K4GZI5-F1
#
_entry.id   AF-A0A7K4GZI5-F1
#
_cell.length_a   1.000
_cell.length_b   1.000
_cell.length_c   1.000
_cell.angle_alpha   90.00
_cell.angle_beta   90.00
_cell.angle_gamma   90.00
#
_symmetry.space_group_name_H-M   'P 1'
#
loop_
_entity.id
_entity.type
_entity.pdbx_description
1 polymer ?
#
loop_
_entity_poly.entity_id
_entity_poly.type
_entity_poly.pdbx_seq_one_letter_code
_entity_poly.pdbx_strand_id
1 'polypeptide(L)'
;MINFYKPNSKNTGCAFGFRMGTQGKNQEPCIYMTAVKQFSWDANKKNGSFSGNHKDPEKSISVKFNEVEIGGFISAVENYKKFSAYHTFDDNSTSIMFSPYKKKNGDEAFSFTVTRNSSNKFGIGLEMSEAYLISEFFKYVLSQLFSFRINQQAK
;
A
#
# COMPACT_ATOMS: atom_id res chain seq x y z
N MET A 1 7.57 10.21 0.43
CA MET A 1 6.23 9.69 0.04
C MET A 1 6.38 9.03 -1.30
N ILE A 2 5.87 7.81 -1.48
CA ILE A 2 5.93 7.06 -2.74
C ILE A 2 4.50 6.94 -3.27
N ASN A 3 4.28 7.23 -4.55
CA ASN A 3 2.97 7.11 -5.18
C ASN A 3 3.07 6.35 -6.51
N PHE A 4 2.13 5.45 -6.74
CA PHE A 4 1.97 4.69 -7.96
C PHE A 4 0.59 4.96 -8.55
N TYR A 5 0.54 5.32 -9.83
CA TYR A 5 -0.70 5.59 -10.55
C TYR A 5 -0.77 4.64 -11.75
N LYS A 6 -1.70 3.67 -11.72
CA LYS A 6 -1.88 2.72 -12.82
C LYS A 6 -3.32 2.81 -13.37
N PRO A 7 -3.63 3.88 -14.14
CA PRO A 7 -4.93 4.00 -14.78
C PRO A 7 -5.08 3.03 -15.95
N ASN A 8 -6.31 2.78 -16.37
CA ASN A 8 -6.61 2.05 -17.59
C ASN A 8 -7.86 2.59 -18.29
N SER A 9 -8.04 2.21 -19.56
CA SER A 9 -9.18 2.62 -20.39
C SER A 9 -10.54 2.08 -19.95
N LYS A 10 -10.56 1.06 -19.09
CA LYS A 10 -11.78 0.50 -18.49
C LYS A 10 -12.20 1.23 -17.22
N ASN A 11 -11.45 2.26 -16.80
CA ASN A 11 -11.67 3.00 -15.56
C ASN A 11 -11.68 2.11 -14.29
N THR A 12 -10.91 1.02 -14.30
CA THR A 12 -10.78 0.10 -13.15
C THR A 12 -9.43 0.22 -12.45
N GLY A 13 -8.60 1.18 -12.87
CA GLY A 13 -7.27 1.38 -12.30
C GLY A 13 -7.32 1.83 -10.84
N CYS A 14 -6.19 1.70 -10.16
CA CYS A 14 -6.02 2.21 -8.80
C CYS A 14 -4.73 3.02 -8.71
N ALA A 15 -4.73 3.99 -7.81
CA ALA A 15 -3.55 4.66 -7.31
C ALA A 15 -3.25 4.17 -5.90
N PHE A 16 -1.98 3.98 -5.57
CA PHE A 16 -1.50 3.59 -4.25
C PHE A 16 -0.42 4.57 -3.79
N GLY A 17 -0.53 5.03 -2.55
CA GLY A 17 0.42 5.96 -1.95
C GLY A 17 0.91 5.47 -0.59
N PHE A 18 2.21 5.58 -0.33
CA PHE A 18 2.85 5.21 0.93
C PHE A 18 3.53 6.44 1.54
N ARG A 19 3.24 6.72 2.81
CA ARG A 19 3.81 7.85 3.53
C ARG A 19 4.17 7.48 4.96
N MET A 20 5.21 8.13 5.46
CA MET A 20 5.52 8.13 6.88
C MET A 20 4.62 9.17 7.54
N GLY A 21 3.99 8.78 8.64
CA GLY A 21 3.27 9.67 9.54
C GLY A 21 3.72 9.42 10.97
N THR A 22 2.92 9.89 11.91
CA THR A 22 3.15 9.71 13.34
C THR A 22 1.90 9.16 14.01
N GLN A 23 2.03 8.33 15.03
CA GLN A 23 0.91 7.79 15.80
C GLN A 23 1.02 8.11 17.29
N GLY A 24 -0.14 8.31 17.91
CA GLY A 24 -0.29 8.37 19.36
C GLY A 24 0.20 9.69 19.94
N LYS A 25 0.09 9.83 21.26
CA LYS A 25 0.54 11.04 21.97
C LYS A 25 2.05 11.25 21.83
N ASN A 26 2.80 10.15 21.70
CA ASN A 26 4.25 10.15 21.58
C ASN A 26 4.75 10.43 20.15
N GLN A 27 3.85 10.60 19.17
CA GLN A 27 4.20 10.86 17.77
C GLN A 27 5.18 9.82 17.16
N GLU A 28 5.00 8.54 17.50
CA GLU A 28 5.86 7.47 16.99
C GLU A 28 5.77 7.37 15.46
N PRO A 29 6.90 7.29 14.73
CA PRO A 29 6.89 7.10 13.29
C PRO A 29 6.08 5.87 12.88
N CYS A 30 5.23 6.01 11.87
CA CYS A 30 4.43 4.90 11.36
C CYS A 30 4.19 5.02 9.85
N ILE A 31 3.74 3.93 9.24
CA ILE A 31 3.43 3.90 7.80
C ILE A 31 1.93 3.94 7.58
N TYR A 32 1.50 4.90 6.77
CA TYR A 32 0.17 4.92 6.18
C TYR A 32 0.25 4.62 4.70
N MET A 33 -0.60 3.69 4.27
CA MET A 33 -0.88 3.42 2.87
C MET A 33 -2.26 3.94 2.52
N THR A 34 -2.38 4.55 1.36
CA THR A 34 -3.64 4.99 0.78
C THR A 34 -3.85 4.31 -0.56
N ALA A 35 -5.10 3.99 -0.88
CA ALA A 35 -5.49 3.54 -2.21
C ALA A 35 -6.72 4.30 -2.69
N VAL A 36 -6.76 4.65 -3.98
CA VAL A 36 -7.84 5.42 -4.61
C VAL A 36 -8.22 4.79 -5.94
N LYS A 37 -9.50 4.54 -6.18
CA LYS A 37 -9.99 4.04 -7.47
C LYS A 37 -9.94 5.13 -8.52
N GLN A 38 -9.66 4.75 -9.77
CA GLN A 38 -9.69 5.67 -10.90
C GLN A 38 -11.06 6.35 -11.01
N PHE A 39 -11.05 7.66 -11.23
CA PHE A 39 -12.25 8.49 -11.38
C PHE A 39 -12.70 8.53 -12.84
N SER A 40 -11.77 8.81 -13.75
CA SER A 40 -12.09 8.97 -15.18
C SER A 40 -10.96 8.49 -16.09
N TRP A 41 -11.29 8.33 -17.38
CA TRP A 41 -10.37 8.08 -18.47
C TRP A 41 -10.64 9.06 -19.62
N ASP A 42 -9.61 9.76 -20.08
CA ASP A 42 -9.62 10.59 -21.28
C ASP A 42 -9.01 9.77 -22.43
N ALA A 43 -9.85 9.35 -23.38
CA ALA A 43 -9.43 8.53 -24.51
C ALA A 43 -8.54 9.28 -25.50
N ASN A 44 -8.70 10.61 -25.63
CA ASN A 44 -7.91 11.42 -26.55
C ASN A 44 -6.48 11.59 -26.04
N LYS A 45 -6.34 11.83 -24.73
CA LYS A 45 -5.03 12.00 -24.08
C LYS A 45 -4.43 10.68 -23.59
N LYS A 46 -5.17 9.57 -23.68
CA LYS A 46 -4.83 8.27 -23.10
C LYS A 46 -4.40 8.39 -21.62
N ASN A 47 -5.16 9.17 -20.85
CA ASN A 47 -4.81 9.50 -19.46
C ASN A 47 -5.98 9.21 -18.51
N GLY A 48 -5.67 8.79 -17.28
CA GLY A 48 -6.67 8.59 -16.22
C GLY A 48 -6.51 9.58 -15.08
N SER A 49 -7.61 9.92 -14.41
CA SER A 49 -7.61 10.77 -13.22
C SER A 49 -7.99 9.98 -11.97
N PHE A 50 -7.42 10.35 -10.83
CA PHE A 50 -7.76 9.81 -9.50
C PHE A 50 -8.26 10.89 -8.53
N SER A 51 -8.08 12.17 -8.86
CA SER A 51 -8.37 13.29 -7.97
C SER A 51 -9.86 13.39 -7.62
N GLY A 52 -10.76 12.97 -8.49
CA GLY A 52 -12.20 12.98 -8.19
C GLY A 52 -12.62 12.03 -7.07
N ASN A 53 -11.84 10.98 -6.79
CA ASN A 53 -12.20 9.94 -5.80
C ASN A 53 -11.40 10.00 -4.49
N HIS A 54 -10.40 10.87 -4.35
CA HIS A 54 -9.49 10.84 -3.19
C HIS A 54 -10.14 11.18 -1.85
N LYS A 55 -11.32 11.83 -1.85
CA LYS A 55 -12.13 12.14 -0.65
C LYS A 55 -13.39 11.27 -0.54
N ASP A 56 -13.64 10.39 -1.51
CA ASP A 56 -14.81 9.52 -1.51
C ASP A 56 -14.49 8.28 -0.65
N PRO A 57 -15.16 8.07 0.50
CA PRO A 57 -14.84 6.97 1.41
C PRO A 57 -15.10 5.58 0.83
N GLU A 58 -15.94 5.46 -0.20
CA GLU A 58 -16.21 4.20 -0.90
C GLU A 58 -15.22 3.92 -2.03
N LYS A 59 -14.50 4.96 -2.47
CA LYS A 59 -13.52 4.88 -3.56
C LYS A 59 -12.12 5.23 -3.11
N SER A 60 -11.90 5.39 -1.80
CA SER A 60 -10.60 5.58 -1.19
C SER A 60 -10.50 4.86 0.15
N ILE A 61 -9.29 4.42 0.47
CA ILE A 61 -8.98 3.76 1.74
C ILE A 61 -7.62 4.22 2.24
N SER A 62 -7.51 4.34 3.56
CA SER A 62 -6.24 4.52 4.26
C SER A 62 -6.08 3.38 5.26
N VAL A 63 -4.91 2.74 5.28
CA VAL A 63 -4.57 1.66 6.22
C VAL A 63 -3.25 2.00 6.88
N LYS A 64 -3.17 1.79 8.19
CA LYS A 64 -1.93 1.88 8.94
C LYS A 64 -1.28 0.50 8.98
N PHE A 65 -0.01 0.40 8.62
CA PHE A 65 0.75 -0.83 8.82
C PHE A 65 1.37 -0.86 10.22
N ASN A 66 1.34 -2.03 10.87
CA ASN A 66 2.18 -2.30 12.04
C ASN A 66 3.55 -2.86 11.63
N GLU A 67 4.47 -2.96 12.59
CA GLU A 67 5.86 -3.35 12.37
C GLU A 67 6.00 -4.78 11.85
N VAL A 68 5.16 -5.70 12.34
CA VAL A 68 5.15 -7.10 11.91
C VAL A 68 4.66 -7.22 10.47
N GLU A 69 3.65 -6.44 10.09
CA GLU A 69 3.16 -6.38 8.71
C GLU A 69 4.19 -5.80 7.75
N ILE A 70 4.92 -4.78 8.20
CA ILE A 70 6.04 -4.21 7.45
C ILE A 70 7.13 -5.28 7.24
N GLY A 71 7.51 -6.01 8.31
CA GLY A 71 8.47 -7.10 8.22
C GLY A 71 8.00 -8.23 7.31
N GLY A 72 6.72 -8.60 7.37
CA GLY A 72 6.10 -9.59 6.50
C GLY A 72 6.12 -9.17 5.02
N PHE A 73 5.87 -7.90 4.72
CA PHE A 73 5.97 -7.36 3.37
C PHE A 73 7.42 -7.41 2.85
N ILE A 74 8.39 -6.95 3.66
CA ILE A 74 9.82 -6.99 3.28
C ILE A 74 10.26 -8.42 2.99
N SER A 75 9.94 -9.37 3.89
CA SER A 75 10.26 -10.78 3.71
C SER A 75 9.61 -11.37 2.45
N ALA A 76 8.37 -10.98 2.14
CA ALA A 76 7.68 -11.39 0.92
C ALA A 76 8.38 -10.92 -0.35
N VAL A 77 8.88 -9.68 -0.38
CA VAL A 77 9.66 -9.16 -1.52
C VAL A 77 10.98 -9.90 -1.66
N GLU A 78 11.74 -10.03 -0.56
CA GLU A 78 13.08 -10.64 -0.57
C GLU A 78 13.07 -12.13 -0.93
N ASN A 79 11.98 -12.84 -0.59
CA ASN A 79 11.87 -14.28 -0.82
C ASN A 79 10.90 -14.65 -1.94
N TYR A 80 10.34 -13.67 -2.65
CA TYR A 80 9.31 -13.87 -3.67
C TYR A 80 8.13 -14.75 -3.19
N LYS A 81 7.61 -14.41 -2.00
CA LYS A 81 6.53 -15.16 -1.32
C LYS A 81 5.30 -14.30 -1.10
N LYS A 82 4.18 -14.96 -0.79
CA LYS A 82 2.93 -14.29 -0.42
C LYS A 82 3.01 -13.75 1.01
N PHE A 83 2.49 -12.55 1.21
CA PHE A 83 2.15 -11.97 2.50
C PHE A 83 0.66 -11.64 2.56
N SER A 84 0.05 -11.79 3.74
CA SER A 84 -1.31 -11.34 4.00
C SER A 84 -1.49 -10.92 5.45
N ALA A 85 -2.32 -9.90 5.65
CA ALA A 85 -2.72 -9.41 6.97
C ALA A 85 -4.21 -9.07 6.98
N TYR A 86 -4.78 -9.01 8.18
CA TYR A 86 -6.21 -8.77 8.37
C TYR A 86 -6.43 -7.88 9.59
N HIS A 87 -7.18 -6.80 9.40
CA HIS A 87 -7.63 -5.90 10.46
C HIS A 87 -9.14 -6.02 10.59
N THR A 88 -9.62 -6.08 11.83
CA THR A 88 -11.04 -6.01 12.16
C THR A 88 -11.25 -4.95 13.22
N PHE A 89 -12.25 -4.11 13.02
CA PHE A 89 -12.69 -3.14 14.00
C PHE A 89 -14.21 -2.96 13.87
N ASP A 90 -14.94 -3.26 14.95
CA ASP A 90 -16.40 -3.37 14.95
C ASP A 90 -16.87 -4.26 13.77
N ASP A 91 -17.82 -3.78 12.98
CA ASP A 91 -18.36 -4.48 11.80
C ASP A 91 -17.49 -4.33 10.54
N ASN A 92 -16.39 -3.56 10.61
CA ASN A 92 -15.52 -3.33 9.47
C ASN A 92 -14.32 -4.27 9.47
N SER A 93 -14.00 -4.81 8.28
CA SER A 93 -12.81 -5.61 8.05
C SER A 93 -11.97 -5.06 6.91
N THR A 94 -10.66 -5.19 7.03
CA THR A 94 -9.70 -4.85 5.98
C THR A 94 -8.72 -6.01 5.81
N SER A 95 -8.67 -6.60 4.62
CA SER A 95 -7.65 -7.58 4.26
C SER A 95 -6.59 -6.95 3.37
N ILE A 96 -5.33 -7.28 3.63
CA ILE A 96 -4.18 -6.89 2.85
C ILE A 96 -3.59 -8.17 2.27
N MET A 97 -3.35 -8.19 0.96
CA MET A 97 -2.74 -9.33 0.28
C MET A 97 -1.67 -8.83 -0.68
N PHE A 98 -0.47 -9.37 -0.54
CA PHE A 98 0.66 -9.11 -1.42
C PHE A 98 1.17 -10.46 -1.93
N SER A 99 0.97 -10.74 -3.22
CA SER A 99 1.17 -12.07 -3.78
C SER A 99 2.06 -12.02 -5.02
N PRO A 100 3.10 -12.87 -5.13
CA PRO A 100 3.92 -12.96 -6.33
C PRO A 100 3.09 -13.54 -7.50
N TYR A 101 3.38 -13.10 -8.71
CA TYR A 101 2.81 -13.68 -9.93
C TYR A 101 3.74 -13.45 -11.12
N LYS A 102 3.62 -14.27 -12.16
CA LYS A 102 4.31 -14.04 -13.43
C LYS A 102 3.41 -13.32 -14.43
N LYS A 103 3.93 -12.27 -15.05
CA LYS A 103 3.28 -11.60 -16.17
C LYS A 103 3.23 -12.54 -17.39
N LYS A 104 2.43 -12.17 -18.40
CA LYS A 104 2.29 -12.96 -19.63
C LYS A 104 3.61 -13.15 -20.39
N ASN A 105 4.54 -12.20 -20.26
CA ASN A 105 5.87 -12.26 -20.85
C ASN A 105 6.89 -13.06 -20.00
N GLY A 106 6.46 -13.66 -18.88
CA GLY A 106 7.31 -14.47 -18.00
C GLY A 106 7.96 -13.68 -16.85
N ASP A 107 7.96 -12.34 -16.92
CA ASP A 107 8.55 -11.50 -15.87
C ASP A 107 7.87 -11.71 -14.52
N GLU A 108 8.67 -11.68 -13.46
CA GLU A 108 8.20 -11.67 -12.08
C GLU A 108 7.59 -10.32 -11.70
N ALA A 109 6.56 -10.36 -10.87
CA ALA A 109 5.83 -9.20 -10.40
C ALA A 109 5.05 -9.55 -9.12
N PHE A 110 4.44 -8.53 -8.51
CA PHE A 110 3.57 -8.72 -7.36
C PHE A 110 2.20 -8.08 -7.57
N SER A 111 1.16 -8.77 -7.12
CA SER A 111 -0.18 -8.19 -6.99
C SER A 111 -0.35 -7.71 -5.56
N PHE A 112 -0.62 -6.42 -5.40
CA PHE A 112 -0.95 -5.82 -4.11
C PHE A 112 -2.43 -5.46 -4.08
N THR A 113 -3.15 -6.02 -3.12
CA THR A 113 -4.60 -5.88 -2.98
C THR A 113 -4.97 -5.51 -1.55
N VAL A 114 -5.92 -4.59 -1.43
CA VAL A 114 -6.56 -4.22 -0.17
C VAL A 114 -8.07 -4.36 -0.36
N THR A 115 -8.74 -5.08 0.54
CA THR A 115 -10.20 -5.27 0.46
C THR A 115 -10.84 -4.84 1.76
N ARG A 116 -11.77 -3.88 1.70
CA ARG A 116 -12.63 -3.50 2.82
C ARG A 116 -13.97 -4.23 2.74
N ASN A 117 -14.43 -4.78 3.86
CA ASN A 117 -15.75 -5.42 4.03
C ASN A 117 -16.04 -6.47 2.94
N SER A 118 -15.01 -7.25 2.56
CA SER A 118 -15.03 -8.32 1.55
C SER A 118 -15.39 -7.93 0.11
N SER A 119 -15.98 -6.75 -0.14
CA SER A 119 -16.50 -6.34 -1.44
C SER A 119 -15.77 -5.13 -2.03
N ASN A 120 -15.27 -4.23 -1.20
CA ASN A 120 -14.64 -3.00 -1.66
C ASN A 120 -13.14 -3.20 -1.87
N LYS A 121 -12.78 -3.64 -3.09
CA LYS A 121 -11.42 -4.03 -3.46
C LYS A 121 -10.65 -2.93 -4.19
N PHE A 122 -9.39 -2.77 -3.81
CA PHE A 122 -8.37 -1.91 -4.43
C PHE A 122 -7.19 -2.81 -4.80
N GLY A 123 -6.69 -2.70 -6.03
CA GLY A 123 -5.62 -3.59 -6.49
C GLY A 123 -4.67 -2.91 -7.47
N ILE A 124 -3.39 -3.21 -7.34
CA ILE A 124 -2.33 -2.74 -8.23
C ILE A 124 -1.33 -3.87 -8.48
N GLY A 125 -0.93 -4.05 -9.74
CA GLY A 125 0.24 -4.86 -10.08
C GLY A 125 1.49 -4.02 -9.89
N LEU A 126 2.52 -4.58 -9.26
CA LEU A 126 3.81 -3.94 -9.00
C LEU A 126 4.90 -4.73 -9.70
N GLU A 127 5.75 -4.02 -10.43
CA GLU A 127 7.00 -4.53 -10.94
C GLU A 127 7.95 -4.87 -9.79
N MET A 128 8.92 -5.76 -10.03
CA MET A 128 9.90 -6.11 -8.99
C MET A 128 10.62 -4.88 -8.44
N SER A 129 11.01 -3.93 -9.30
CA SER A 129 11.65 -2.68 -8.88
C SER A 129 10.74 -1.80 -8.02
N GLU A 130 9.44 -1.74 -8.31
CA GLU A 130 8.46 -0.99 -7.52
C GLU A 130 8.26 -1.65 -6.15
N ALA A 131 8.20 -2.99 -6.11
CA ALA A 131 8.11 -3.75 -4.87
C ALA A 131 9.36 -3.55 -3.98
N TYR A 132 10.56 -3.59 -4.57
CA TYR A 132 11.80 -3.29 -3.86
C TYR A 132 11.84 -1.86 -3.32
N LEU A 133 11.40 -0.87 -4.10
CA LEU A 133 11.33 0.52 -3.64
C LEU A 133 10.44 0.68 -2.40
N ILE A 134 9.29 -0.01 -2.36
CA ILE A 134 8.42 -0.01 -1.17
C ILE A 134 9.14 -0.65 0.02
N SER A 135 9.81 -1.79 -0.17
CA SER A 135 10.57 -2.47 0.88
C SER A 135 11.68 -1.60 1.45
N GLU A 136 12.42 -0.88 0.63
CA GLU A 136 13.48 0.03 1.11
C GLU A 136 12.90 1.21 1.89
N PHE A 137 11.77 1.77 1.45
CA PHE A 137 11.07 2.78 2.23
C PHE A 137 10.56 2.25 3.57
N PHE A 138 10.08 1.01 3.59
CA PHE A 138 9.63 0.32 4.79
C PHE A 138 10.78 0.09 5.79
N LYS A 139 11.94 -0.37 5.33
CA LYS A 139 13.17 -0.48 6.14
C LYS A 139 13.59 0.86 6.72
N TYR A 140 13.55 1.92 5.92
CA TYR A 140 13.86 3.28 6.38
C TYR A 140 12.93 3.71 7.54
N VAL A 141 11.61 3.54 7.40
CA VAL A 141 10.66 3.94 8.45
C VAL A 141 10.82 3.08 9.71
N LEU A 142 11.08 1.76 9.59
CA LEU A 142 11.38 0.92 10.74
C LEU A 142 12.63 1.39 11.49
N SER A 143 13.69 1.77 10.77
CA SER A 143 14.90 2.35 11.39
C SER A 143 14.57 3.64 12.16
N GLN A 144 13.78 4.55 11.57
CA GLN A 144 13.35 5.77 12.26
C GLN A 144 12.54 5.46 13.53
N LEU A 145 11.63 4.49 13.47
CA LEU A 145 10.86 4.05 14.63
C LEU A 145 11.75 3.49 15.75
N PHE A 146 12.71 2.63 15.42
CA PHE A 146 13.60 2.05 16.43
C PHE A 146 14.51 3.10 17.05
N SER A 147 15.09 4.00 16.24
CA SER A 147 15.87 5.14 16.75
C SER A 147 15.03 6.02 17.68
N PHE A 148 13.77 6.31 17.31
CA PHE A 148 12.86 7.07 18.15
C PHE A 148 12.63 6.40 19.51
N ARG A 149 12.33 5.10 19.53
CA ARG A 149 12.08 4.34 20.78
C ARG A 149 13.32 4.24 21.66
N ILE A 150 14.49 3.99 21.08
CA ILE A 150 15.76 3.94 21.81
C ILE A 150 16.05 5.29 22.47
N ASN A 151 15.88 6.39 21.74
CA ASN A 151 16.11 7.73 22.27
C ASN A 151 15.13 8.13 23.39
N GLN A 152 13.91 7.57 23.40
CA GLN A 152 12.96 7.79 24.49
C GLN A 152 13.30 6.98 25.74
N GLN A 153 13.92 5.81 25.62
CA GLN A 153 14.37 5.01 26.77
C GLN A 153 15.60 5.63 27.48
N ALA A 154 16.39 6.41 26.74
CA ALA A 154 17.58 7.09 27.27
C ALA A 154 17.26 8.39 28.03
N LYS A 155 15.99 8.79 28.12
CA LYS A 155 15.50 9.95 28.87
C LYS A 155 14.85 9.50 30.17
#